data_AF-R7J3P4-F1
#
_entry.id   AF-R7J3P4-F1
#
_cell.length_a   1.000
_cell.length_b   1.000
_cell.length_c   1.000
_cell.angle_alpha   90.00
_cell.angle_beta   90.00
_cell.angle_gamma   90.00
#
_symmetry.space_group_name_H-M   'P 1'
#
loop_
_entity.id
_entity.type
_entity.pdbx_description
1 polymer ?
#
loop_
_entity_poly.entity_id
_entity_poly.type
_entity_poly.pdbx_seq_one_letter_code
_entity_poly.pdbx_strand_id
1 'polypeptide(L)'
;MNLQLIRQYGESYPGGIRKLALDAGMSEGNLHRCIRNNKIQASDLETLSRLLSVEIGIFFTEDTKSIETRRNDQNGDVSWLHEKIALLEQRIKDKDDMIKLLQAKR
;
A
#
# COMPACT_ATOMS: atom_id res chain seq x y z
N MET A 1 19.36 5.14 7.65
CA MET A 1 18.06 5.64 8.15
C MET A 1 17.14 5.92 6.96
N ASN A 2 15.86 5.57 7.05
CA ASN A 2 14.86 5.70 6.00
C ASN A 2 13.63 6.46 6.51
N LEU A 3 13.69 7.79 6.50
CA LEU A 3 12.57 8.63 6.91
C LEU A 3 11.41 8.67 5.90
N GLN A 4 11.56 8.09 4.70
CA GLN A 4 10.44 7.96 3.74
C GLN A 4 9.35 7.04 4.29
N LEU A 5 9.69 6.11 5.19
CA LEU A 5 8.70 5.27 5.87
C LEU A 5 7.71 6.09 6.71
N ILE A 6 8.12 7.24 7.26
CA ILE A 6 7.21 8.15 7.98
C ILE A 6 6.11 8.64 7.04
N ARG A 7 6.42 8.87 5.76
CA ARG A 7 5.41 9.25 4.77
C ARG A 7 4.43 8.11 4.54
N GLN A 8 4.93 6.89 4.34
CA GLN A 8 4.12 5.70 4.11
C GLN A 8 3.17 5.41 5.28
N TYR A 9 3.67 5.43 6.52
CA TYR A 9 2.84 5.22 7.70
C TYR A 9 1.92 6.42 7.98
N GLY A 10 2.40 7.64 7.72
CA GLY A 10 1.64 8.88 7.91
C GLY A 10 0.44 9.03 6.97
N GLU A 11 0.46 8.41 5.79
CA GLU A 11 -0.72 8.36 4.90
C GLU A 11 -1.87 7.56 5.52
N SER A 12 -1.56 6.54 6.33
CA SER A 12 -2.56 5.73 7.05
C SER A 12 -2.94 6.30 8.42
N TYR A 13 -2.27 7.36 8.87
CA TYR A 13 -2.54 7.98 10.16
C TYR A 13 -3.90 8.70 10.16
N PRO A 14 -4.71 8.63 11.23
CA PRO A 14 -5.96 9.38 11.32
C PRO A 14 -5.73 10.89 11.15
N GLY A 15 -6.31 11.48 10.09
CA GLY A 15 -6.07 12.89 9.73
C GLY A 15 -4.79 13.14 8.91
N GLY A 16 -4.09 12.08 8.51
CA GLY A 16 -2.95 12.06 7.61
C GLY A 16 -1.68 12.71 8.17
N ILE A 17 -0.72 12.95 7.28
CA ILE A 17 0.59 13.56 7.61
C ILE A 17 0.45 14.90 8.33
N ARG A 18 -0.55 15.71 7.96
CA ARG A 18 -0.77 17.00 8.63
C ARG A 18 -1.09 16.82 10.11
N LYS A 19 -1.98 15.89 10.44
CA LYS A 19 -2.36 15.60 11.83
C LYS A 19 -1.20 14.97 12.60
N LEU A 20 -0.46 14.05 11.96
CA LEU A 20 0.76 13.48 12.52
C LEU A 20 1.80 14.54 12.90
N ALA A 21 2.05 15.53 12.03
CA ALA A 21 2.99 16.60 12.32
C ALA A 21 2.55 17.43 13.54
N LEU A 22 1.28 17.81 13.58
CA LEU A 22 0.69 18.55 14.69
C LEU A 22 0.79 17.77 16.00
N ASP A 23 0.47 16.48 15.99
CA ASP A 23 0.51 15.62 17.18
C ASP A 23 1.95 15.35 17.63
N ALA A 24 2.92 15.41 16.71
CA ALA A 24 4.35 15.38 17.01
C ALA A 24 4.91 16.74 17.48
N GLY A 25 4.08 17.78 17.58
CA GLY A 25 4.50 19.11 18.03
C GLY A 25 5.32 19.91 17.00
N MET A 26 5.19 19.61 15.71
CA MET A 26 5.90 20.30 14.63
C MET A 26 5.00 20.73 13.47
N SER A 27 5.47 21.65 12.64
CA SER A 27 4.72 22.04 11.44
C SER A 27 4.79 20.94 10.37
N GLU A 28 3.73 20.84 9.55
CA GLU A 28 3.69 19.92 8.39
C GLU A 28 4.91 20.16 7.46
N GLY A 29 5.27 21.42 7.23
CA GLY A 29 6.44 21.79 6.45
C GLY A 29 7.77 21.33 7.06
N ASN A 30 7.91 21.37 8.39
CA ASN A 30 9.10 20.84 9.06
C ASN A 30 9.19 19.32 8.89
N LEU A 31 8.09 18.60 9.08
CA LEU A 31 8.05 17.15 8.89
C LEU A 31 8.43 16.75 7.45
N HIS A 32 7.86 17.43 6.45
CA HIS A 32 8.23 17.23 5.04
C HIS A 32 9.71 17.49 4.78
N ARG A 33 10.28 18.54 5.41
CA ARG A 33 11.72 18.85 5.30
C ARG A 33 12.57 17.77 5.95
N CYS A 34 12.19 17.25 7.11
CA CYS A 34 12.88 16.16 7.79
C CYS A 34 12.90 14.90 6.92
N ILE A 35 11.75 14.50 6.37
CA ILE A 35 11.61 13.35 5.48
C ILE A 35 12.48 13.52 4.22
N ARG A 36 12.39 14.68 3.56
CA ARG A 36 13.15 14.96 2.33
C ARG A 36 14.66 14.95 2.55
N ASN A 37 15.12 15.56 3.64
CA ASN A 37 16.55 15.67 3.95
C ASN A 37 17.09 14.44 4.70
N ASN A 38 16.23 13.47 4.99
CA ASN A 38 16.53 12.29 5.80
C ASN A 38 17.24 12.67 7.13
N LYS A 39 16.81 13.77 7.75
CA LYS A 39 17.44 14.37 8.93
C LYS A 39 16.38 14.82 9.93
N ILE A 40 16.46 14.29 11.14
CA ILE A 40 15.53 14.55 12.24
C ILE A 40 16.25 14.41 13.58
N GLN A 41 15.74 15.05 14.64
CA GLN A 41 16.26 14.83 15.99
C GLN A 41 15.81 13.47 16.53
N ALA A 42 16.61 12.87 17.41
CA ALA A 42 16.30 11.57 17.98
C ALA A 42 14.98 11.57 18.78
N SER A 43 14.74 12.64 19.55
CA SER A 43 13.50 12.85 20.32
C SER A 43 12.26 12.95 19.42
N ASP A 44 12.40 13.61 18.28
CA ASP A 44 11.32 13.77 17.31
C ASP A 44 11.03 12.43 16.62
N LEU A 45 12.08 11.66 16.28
CA LEU A 45 11.93 10.33 15.68
C LEU A 45 11.26 9.35 16.65
N GLU A 46 11.61 9.39 17.94
CA GLU A 46 10.96 8.59 18.99
C GLU A 46 9.49 8.98 19.20
N THR A 47 9.18 10.27 19.06
CA THR A 47 7.79 10.75 19.15
C THR A 47 6.97 10.26 17.96
N LEU A 48 7.51 10.38 16.75
CA LEU A 48 6.86 9.89 15.53
C LEU A 48 6.70 8.37 15.54
N SER A 49 7.69 7.61 16.05
CA SER A 49 7.58 6.15 16.14
C SER A 49 6.45 5.73 17.08
N ARG A 50 6.30 6.40 18.23
CA ARG A 50 5.20 6.16 19.17
C ARG A 50 3.83 6.50 18.57
N LEU A 51 3.71 7.66 17.91
CA LEU A 51 2.46 8.07 17.26
C LEU A 51 2.04 7.09 16.17
N LEU A 52 2.99 6.63 15.36
CA LEU A 52 2.75 5.67 14.28
C LEU A 52 2.60 4.23 14.77
N SER A 53 2.80 3.97 16.07
CA SER A 53 2.81 2.62 16.66
C SER A 53 3.78 1.65 15.95
N VAL A 54 4.96 2.15 15.59
CA VAL A 54 6.02 1.38 14.94
C VAL A 54 7.30 1.41 15.78
N GLU A 55 8.07 0.32 15.72
CA GLU A 55 9.38 0.27 16.38
C GLU A 55 10.35 1.25 15.73
N ILE A 56 11.10 2.02 16.54
CA ILE A 56 12.05 3.01 16.03
C ILE A 56 13.14 2.39 15.13
N GLY A 57 13.48 1.11 15.38
CA GLY A 57 14.42 0.32 14.59
C GLY A 57 14.05 0.22 13.10
N ILE A 58 12.76 0.29 12.76
CA ILE A 58 12.27 0.26 11.37
C ILE A 58 12.85 1.42 10.55
N PHE A 59 13.11 2.58 11.16
CA PHE A 59 13.70 3.70 10.44
C PHE A 59 15.19 3.50 10.18
N PHE A 60 15.85 2.50 10.75
CA PHE A 60 17.27 2.21 10.56
C PHE A 60 17.54 1.05 9.61
N THR A 61 16.51 0.38 9.09
CA THR A 61 16.70 -0.70 8.13
C THR A 61 17.28 -0.17 6.83
N GLU A 62 18.35 -0.84 6.36
CA GLU A 62 19.00 -0.55 5.09
C GLU A 62 18.28 -1.25 3.95
N ASP A 63 17.03 -0.88 3.69
CA ASP A 63 16.44 -1.19 2.38
C ASP A 63 16.91 -0.18 1.35
N THR A 64 18.13 -0.45 0.91
CA THR A 64 18.65 -0.15 -0.42
C THR A 64 17.55 -0.31 -1.48
N LYS A 65 17.28 0.77 -2.23
CA LYS A 65 16.68 0.77 -3.58
C LYS A 65 15.54 -0.27 -3.81
N SER A 66 14.30 0.00 -3.39
CA SER A 66 13.13 -0.64 -4.04
C SER A 66 11.75 -0.07 -3.64
N ILE A 67 11.60 1.25 -3.45
CA ILE A 67 10.26 1.87 -3.32
C ILE A 67 9.73 2.42 -4.67
N GLU A 68 10.53 2.37 -5.75
CA GLU A 68 10.04 2.64 -7.13
C GLU A 68 9.82 1.38 -7.99
N THR A 69 9.87 0.16 -7.42
CA THR A 69 9.57 -1.07 -8.22
C THR A 69 8.81 -2.17 -7.46
N ARG A 70 8.41 -1.98 -6.19
CA ARG A 70 7.55 -2.96 -5.49
C ARG A 70 6.05 -2.71 -5.67
N ARG A 71 5.62 -2.31 -6.87
CA ARG A 71 4.22 -2.45 -7.32
C ARG A 71 3.96 -3.73 -8.13
N ASN A 72 4.98 -4.56 -8.42
CA ASN A 72 4.81 -5.70 -9.34
C ASN A 72 5.26 -7.10 -8.85
N ASP A 73 5.78 -7.28 -7.63
CA ASP A 73 6.28 -8.61 -7.18
C ASP A 73 5.31 -9.40 -6.27
N GLN A 74 4.01 -9.09 -6.33
CA GLN A 74 2.97 -10.05 -5.92
C GLN A 74 2.30 -10.71 -7.12
N ASN A 75 3.01 -10.85 -8.25
CA ASN A 75 2.62 -11.74 -9.32
C ASN A 75 2.92 -13.20 -8.91
N GLY A 76 2.42 -13.61 -7.74
CA GLY A 76 2.38 -15.00 -7.33
C GLY A 76 1.47 -15.73 -8.32
N ASP A 77 2.08 -16.66 -9.06
CA ASP A 77 1.48 -17.56 -10.04
C ASP A 77 -0.04 -17.38 -10.27
N VAL A 78 -0.38 -16.42 -11.14
CA VAL A 78 -1.76 -16.07 -11.52
C VAL A 78 -2.32 -17.08 -12.53
N SER A 79 -1.57 -18.14 -12.88
CA SER A 79 -1.98 -19.15 -13.86
C SER A 79 -3.33 -19.80 -13.49
N TRP A 80 -3.51 -20.14 -12.20
CA TRP A 80 -4.76 -20.71 -11.70
C TRP A 80 -5.97 -19.76 -11.85
N LEU A 81 -5.74 -18.44 -11.72
CA LEU A 81 -6.81 -17.45 -11.91
C LEU A 81 -7.20 -17.33 -13.39
N HIS A 82 -6.22 -17.35 -14.31
CA HIS A 82 -6.50 -17.33 -15.74
C HIS A 82 -7.26 -18.58 -16.20
N GLU A 83 -6.86 -19.76 -15.71
CA GLU A 83 -7.56 -21.02 -16.00
C GLU A 83 -9.00 -20.99 -15.46
N LYS A 84 -9.20 -20.47 -14.25
CA LYS A 84 -10.53 -20.33 -13.65
C LYS A 84 -11.41 -19.34 -14.40
N ILE A 85 -10.86 -18.23 -14.88
CA ILE A 85 -11.60 -17.25 -15.71
C ILE A 85 -12.05 -17.92 -17.01
N ALA A 86 -11.15 -18.59 -17.73
CA ALA A 86 -11.48 -19.27 -18.99
C ALA A 86 -12.60 -20.32 -18.82
N LEU A 87 -12.55 -21.12 -17.75
CA LEU A 87 -13.59 -22.09 -17.44
C LEU A 87 -14.94 -21.43 -17.12
N LEU A 88 -14.94 -20.30 -16.41
CA LEU A 88 -16.16 -19.56 -16.09
C LEU A 88 -16.78 -18.93 -17.34
N GLU A 89 -15.96 -18.33 -18.22
CA GLU A 89 -16.40 -17.75 -19.49
C GLU A 89 -17.04 -18.81 -20.39
N GLN A 90 -16.42 -19.99 -20.52
CA GLN A 90 -16.99 -21.09 -21.30
C GLN A 90 -18.33 -21.55 -20.71
N ARG A 91 -18.43 -21.68 -19.39
CA ARG A 91 -19.67 -22.10 -18.73
C ARG A 91 -20.80 -21.08 -18.87
N ILE A 92 -20.48 -19.79 -18.95
CA ILE A 92 -21.47 -18.75 -19.24
C ILE A 92 -21.97 -18.89 -20.67
N LYS A 93 -21.04 -19.06 -21.64
CA LYS A 93 -21.39 -19.26 -23.04
C LYS A 93 -22.30 -20.48 -23.25
N ASP A 94 -21.98 -21.62 -22.64
CA ASP A 94 -22.80 -22.83 -22.75
C ASP A 94 -24.21 -22.64 -22.18
N LYS A 95 -24.35 -21.87 -21.10
CA LYS A 95 -25.65 -21.51 -20.53
C LYS A 95 -26.44 -20.59 -21.46
N ASP A 96 -25.79 -19.61 -22.05
CA ASP A 96 -26.44 -18.68 -23.00
C ASP A 96 -26.96 -19.41 -24.24
N ASP A 97 -26.18 -20.36 -24.77
CA ASP A 97 -26.62 -21.17 -25.91
C ASP A 97 -27.77 -22.11 -25.55
N MET A 98 -27.77 -22.67 -24.33
CA MET A 98 -28.89 -23.46 -23.82
C MET A 98 -30.16 -22.62 -23.66
N ILE A 99 -30.05 -21.38 -23.16
CA ILE A 99 -31.18 -20.46 -23.05
C ILE A 99 -31.74 -20.15 -24.44
N LYS A 100 -30.90 -19.86 -25.43
CA LYS A 100 -31.34 -19.63 -26.82
C LYS A 100 -32.08 -20.84 -27.39
N LEU A 101 -31.57 -22.05 -27.18
CA LEU A 101 -32.23 -23.29 -27.64
C LEU A 101 -33.59 -23.50 -26.97
N LEU A 102 -33.73 -23.18 -25.68
CA LEU A 102 -35.00 -23.28 -24.96
C LEU A 102 -35.99 -22.19 -25.39
N GLN A 103 -35.51 -20.98 -25.69
CA GLN A 103 -36.32 -19.89 -26.22
C GLN A 103 -36.81 -20.17 -27.65
N ALA A 104 -35.99 -20.79 -28.49
CA ALA A 104 -36.35 -21.16 -29.86
C ALA A 104 -37.37 -22.32 -29.95
N LYS A 105 -37.61 -23.05 -28.83
CA LYS A 105 -38.60 -24.14 -28.74
C LYS A 105 -39.95 -23.71 -28.17
N ARG A 106 -40.11 -22.44 -27.79
CA ARG A 106 -41.41 -21.82 -27.47
C ARG A 106 -42.01 -21.19 -28.71
#